data_AF-A0A3A4JSY1-F1
#
_entry.id   AF-A0A3A4JSY1-F1
#
_cell.length_a   1.000
_cell.length_b   1.000
_cell.length_c   1.000
_cell.angle_alpha   90.00
_cell.angle_beta   90.00
_cell.angle_gamma   90.00
#
_symmetry.space_group_name_H-M   'P 1'
#
loop_
_entity.id
_entity.type
_entity.pdbx_description
1 polymer ?
#
loop_
_entity_poly.entity_id
_entity_poly.type
_entity_poly.pdbx_seq_one_letter_code
_entity_poly.pdbx_strand_id
1 'polypeptide(L)'
;MALALAKQPPSADFIRPAEVAALSLHPPADFAEMAPLTYTLLREMASACRQRNVGFFLVQLTIPVQVDPEMWELATARYPDLDINLPDKQLGGFAAAENIVYFSLQSGFAFFQREHGVFLHGFGELPGYGHWGHFNEAGHRLAAELIARELLDRGLVPLTYK
;
A
#
# COMPACT_ATOMS: atom_id res chain seq x y z
N MET A 1 17.06 -19.48 -16.15
CA MET A 1 17.93 -18.29 -16.00
C MET A 1 17.12 -17.12 -16.51
N ALA A 2 16.42 -16.40 -15.63
CA ALA A 2 15.60 -15.26 -16.05
C ALA A 2 16.55 -14.09 -16.39
N LEU A 3 16.48 -13.58 -17.61
CA LEU A 3 17.13 -12.31 -17.96
C LEU A 3 16.55 -11.24 -17.03
N ALA A 4 17.38 -10.65 -16.19
CA ALA A 4 17.04 -9.39 -15.55
C ALA A 4 16.87 -8.36 -16.67
N LEU A 5 15.62 -7.98 -16.98
CA LEU A 5 15.36 -6.87 -17.89
C LEU A 5 16.08 -5.64 -17.34
N ALA A 6 16.90 -5.01 -18.18
CA ALA A 6 17.67 -3.84 -17.79
C ALA A 6 16.71 -2.73 -17.33
N LYS A 7 17.00 -2.20 -16.13
CA LYS A 7 16.24 -1.13 -15.49
C LYS A 7 16.15 0.08 -16.42
N GLN A 8 14.95 0.47 -16.83
CA GLN A 8 14.73 1.86 -17.22
C GLN A 8 14.88 2.72 -15.96
N PRO A 9 15.64 3.83 -16.02
CA PRO A 9 15.79 4.70 -14.87
C PRO A 9 14.41 5.24 -14.45
N PRO A 10 14.14 5.33 -13.14
CA PRO A 10 12.91 5.95 -12.67
C PRO A 10 12.82 7.39 -13.19
N SER A 11 11.61 7.80 -13.55
CA SER A 11 11.29 9.16 -13.95
C SER A 11 10.20 9.72 -13.06
N ALA A 12 10.32 11.00 -12.71
CA ALA A 12 9.27 11.71 -12.00
C ALA A 12 7.93 11.76 -12.78
N ASP A 13 7.96 11.49 -14.09
CA ASP A 13 6.76 11.41 -14.93
C ASP A 13 5.96 10.11 -14.70
N PHE A 14 6.54 9.12 -14.02
CA PHE A 14 5.82 7.92 -13.59
C PHE A 14 5.05 8.11 -12.29
N ILE A 15 5.28 9.23 -11.59
CA ILE A 15 4.56 9.56 -10.34
C ILE A 15 3.21 10.17 -10.71
N ARG A 16 2.13 9.50 -10.32
CA ARG A 16 0.79 9.92 -10.72
C ARG A 16 0.23 10.99 -9.80
N PRO A 17 -0.62 11.92 -10.29
CA PRO A 17 -1.27 12.92 -9.44
C PRO A 17 -2.04 12.33 -8.25
N ALA A 18 -2.68 11.17 -8.43
CA ALA A 18 -3.39 10.49 -7.34
C ALA A 18 -2.44 9.92 -6.26
N GLU A 19 -1.23 9.52 -6.63
CA GLU A 19 -0.20 9.05 -5.69
C GLU A 19 0.36 10.21 -4.88
N VAL A 20 0.62 11.35 -5.55
CA VAL A 20 0.99 12.61 -4.90
C VAL A 20 -0.11 13.04 -3.93
N ALA A 21 -1.37 13.02 -4.36
CA ALA A 21 -2.52 13.40 -3.52
C ALA A 21 -2.64 12.51 -2.28
N ALA A 22 -2.45 11.19 -2.39
CA ALA A 22 -2.52 10.26 -1.26
C ALA A 22 -1.38 10.47 -0.24
N LEU A 23 -0.24 11.00 -0.68
CA LEU A 23 0.94 11.23 0.16
C LEU A 23 1.09 12.69 0.63
N SER A 24 0.31 13.63 0.07
CA SER A 24 0.45 15.05 0.34
C SER A 24 -0.20 15.44 1.67
N LEU A 25 0.52 16.25 2.47
CA LEU A 25 -0.03 16.88 3.67
C LEU A 25 -1.14 17.89 3.34
N HIS A 26 -1.19 18.35 2.09
CA HIS A 26 -2.16 19.31 1.57
C HIS A 26 -2.76 18.79 0.25
N PRO A 27 -3.56 17.71 0.30
CA PRO A 27 -4.07 17.09 -0.91
C PRO A 27 -4.99 18.04 -1.67
N PRO A 28 -5.15 17.83 -2.99
CA PRO A 28 -6.18 18.50 -3.79
C PRO A 28 -7.57 18.45 -3.14
N ALA A 29 -8.38 19.49 -3.33
CA ALA A 29 -9.66 19.66 -2.63
C ALA A 29 -10.63 18.49 -2.85
N ASP A 30 -10.68 17.95 -4.07
CA ASP A 30 -11.49 16.79 -4.43
C ASP A 30 -11.06 15.53 -3.64
N PHE A 31 -9.76 15.32 -3.44
CA PHE A 31 -9.25 14.26 -2.58
C PHE A 31 -9.62 14.48 -1.11
N ALA A 32 -9.48 15.70 -0.62
CA ALA A 32 -9.82 16.07 0.76
C ALA A 32 -11.32 15.87 1.06
N GLU A 33 -12.19 16.19 0.11
CA GLU A 33 -13.64 16.04 0.23
C GLU A 33 -14.10 14.57 0.27
N MET A 34 -13.39 13.67 -0.42
CA MET A 34 -13.77 12.26 -0.52
C MET A 34 -13.32 11.40 0.68
N ALA A 35 -12.29 11.85 1.42
CA ALA A 35 -11.76 11.08 2.55
C ALA A 35 -12.80 10.83 3.67
N PRO A 36 -13.58 11.82 4.14
CA PRO A 36 -14.63 11.59 5.14
C PRO A 36 -15.69 10.57 4.71
N LEU A 37 -16.07 10.57 3.43
CA LEU A 37 -17.02 9.60 2.88
C LEU A 37 -16.44 8.19 2.93
N THR A 38 -15.17 8.03 2.53
CA THR A 38 -14.47 6.74 2.59
C THR A 38 -14.42 6.19 4.02
N TYR A 39 -14.05 7.01 5.00
CA TYR A 39 -14.01 6.61 6.40
C TYR A 39 -15.41 6.26 6.95
N THR A 40 -16.45 6.98 6.52
CA THR A 40 -17.83 6.64 6.86
C THR A 40 -18.21 5.25 6.32
N LEU A 41 -17.90 4.96 5.06
CA LEU A 41 -18.18 3.66 4.45
C LEU A 41 -17.42 2.52 5.16
N LEU A 42 -16.14 2.72 5.50
CA LEU A 42 -15.34 1.73 6.23
C LEU A 42 -15.92 1.42 7.62
N ARG A 43 -16.37 2.45 8.35
CA ARG A 43 -17.05 2.28 9.64
C ARG A 43 -18.33 1.46 9.48
N GLU A 44 -19.16 1.79 8.49
CA GLU A 44 -20.42 1.07 8.24
C GLU A 44 -20.18 -0.39 7.85
N MET A 45 -19.16 -0.66 7.02
CA MET A 45 -18.76 -2.03 6.68
C MET A 45 -18.31 -2.81 7.92
N ALA A 46 -17.45 -2.21 8.76
CA ALA A 46 -17.00 -2.85 10.00
C ALA A 46 -18.18 -3.10 10.97
N SER A 47 -19.11 -2.16 11.08
CA SER A 47 -20.33 -2.29 11.87
C SER A 47 -21.20 -3.45 11.37
N ALA A 48 -21.44 -3.53 10.06
CA ALA A 48 -22.22 -4.59 9.44
C ALA A 48 -21.59 -5.99 9.65
N CYS A 49 -20.25 -6.09 9.56
CA CYS A 49 -19.52 -7.32 9.86
C CYS A 49 -19.70 -7.73 11.33
N ARG A 50 -19.51 -6.80 12.29
CA ARG A 50 -19.70 -7.07 13.73
C ARG A 50 -21.11 -7.54 14.06
N GLN A 51 -22.13 -6.90 13.49
CA GLN A 51 -23.55 -7.29 13.70
C GLN A 51 -23.85 -8.71 13.22
N ARG A 52 -23.06 -9.23 12.28
CA ARG A 52 -23.19 -10.59 11.73
C ARG A 52 -22.19 -11.58 12.31
N ASN A 53 -21.41 -11.16 13.31
CA ASN A 53 -20.32 -11.95 13.88
C ASN A 53 -19.30 -12.45 12.83
N VAL A 54 -18.99 -11.59 11.85
CA VAL A 54 -17.97 -11.82 10.80
C VAL A 54 -16.79 -10.90 11.06
N GLY A 55 -15.57 -11.42 10.91
CA GLY A 55 -14.36 -10.62 11.03
C GLY A 55 -14.24 -9.58 9.90
N PHE A 56 -13.75 -8.39 10.24
CA PHE A 56 -13.41 -7.35 9.28
C PHE A 56 -11.93 -7.00 9.45
N PHE A 57 -11.15 -7.27 8.41
CA PHE A 57 -9.71 -7.03 8.37
C PHE A 57 -9.38 -6.06 7.25
N LEU A 58 -8.84 -4.90 7.62
CA LEU A 58 -8.51 -3.82 6.70
C LEU A 58 -7.03 -3.90 6.34
N VAL A 59 -6.74 -4.14 5.06
CA VAL A 59 -5.37 -4.19 4.55
C VAL A 59 -5.11 -2.95 3.70
N GLN A 60 -4.03 -2.23 4.00
CA GLN A 60 -3.57 -1.13 3.16
C GLN A 60 -2.50 -1.60 2.18
N LEU A 61 -2.74 -1.31 0.90
CA LEU A 61 -1.81 -1.57 -0.18
C LEU A 61 -0.73 -0.49 -0.25
N THR A 62 0.27 -0.73 -1.10
CA THR A 62 1.39 0.19 -1.35
C THR A 62 1.36 0.71 -2.77
N ILE A 63 1.89 1.91 -2.95
CA ILE A 63 2.22 2.47 -4.27
C ILE A 63 3.75 2.44 -4.48
N PRO A 64 4.26 2.48 -5.73
CA PRO A 64 5.70 2.36 -6.00
C PRO A 64 6.57 3.34 -5.21
N VAL A 65 6.15 4.60 -5.09
CA VAL A 65 6.83 5.66 -4.35
C VAL A 65 7.05 5.33 -2.86
N GLN A 66 6.20 4.48 -2.27
CA GLN A 66 6.34 4.09 -0.87
C GLN A 66 7.36 2.95 -0.64
N VAL A 67 7.81 2.31 -1.72
CA VAL A 67 8.62 1.08 -1.67
C VAL A 67 10.00 1.28 -2.29
N ASP A 68 10.08 2.06 -3.37
CA ASP A 68 11.33 2.35 -4.09
C ASP A 68 11.96 3.68 -3.59
N PRO A 69 13.15 3.63 -2.95
CA PRO A 69 13.84 4.84 -2.47
C PRO A 69 14.16 5.85 -3.57
N GLU A 70 14.51 5.40 -4.79
CA GLU A 70 14.83 6.31 -5.88
C GLU A 70 13.57 7.07 -6.36
N MET A 71 12.42 6.40 -6.36
CA MET A 71 11.14 7.06 -6.65
C MET A 71 10.76 8.04 -5.55
N TRP A 72 11.02 7.71 -4.29
CA TRP A 72 10.79 8.62 -3.18
C TRP A 72 11.65 9.89 -3.29
N GLU A 73 12.93 9.75 -3.65
CA GLU A 73 13.83 10.88 -3.90
C GLU A 73 13.31 11.77 -5.06
N LEU A 74 12.91 11.17 -6.17
CA LEU A 74 12.34 11.91 -7.31
C LEU A 74 11.01 12.59 -6.94
N ALA A 75 10.16 11.92 -6.17
CA ALA A 75 8.88 12.45 -5.73
C ALA A 75 9.07 13.67 -4.83
N THR A 76 9.92 13.56 -3.82
CA THR A 76 10.17 14.63 -2.85
C THR A 76 10.95 15.81 -3.43
N ALA A 77 11.80 15.58 -4.43
CA ALA A 77 12.44 16.66 -5.18
C ALA A 77 11.43 17.50 -5.98
N ARG A 78 10.35 16.87 -6.49
CA ARG A 78 9.30 17.55 -7.26
C ARG A 78 8.15 18.08 -6.38
N TYR A 79 7.85 17.39 -5.30
CA TYR A 79 6.73 17.63 -4.38
C TYR A 79 7.24 17.57 -2.93
N PRO A 80 7.67 18.71 -2.35
CA PRO A 80 8.32 18.73 -1.03
C PRO A 80 7.37 18.52 0.15
N ASP A 81 6.05 18.51 -0.08
CA ASP A 81 4.98 18.40 0.91
C ASP A 81 4.48 16.96 1.14
N LEU A 82 5.22 15.96 0.61
CA LEU A 82 4.86 14.56 0.75
C LEU A 82 5.36 13.96 2.07
N ASP A 83 4.56 13.06 2.63
CA ASP A 83 4.93 12.17 3.73
C ASP A 83 4.62 10.72 3.33
N ILE A 84 5.69 9.93 3.16
CA ILE A 84 5.62 8.52 2.73
C ILE A 84 4.73 7.65 3.62
N ASN A 85 4.58 8.03 4.90
CA ASN A 85 3.82 7.30 5.91
C ASN A 85 2.43 7.89 6.14
N LEU A 86 2.03 8.95 5.43
CA LEU A 86 0.77 9.64 5.66
C LEU A 86 -0.46 8.70 5.53
N PRO A 87 -0.54 7.83 4.50
CA PRO A 87 -1.64 6.87 4.41
C PRO A 87 -1.74 5.97 5.65
N ASP A 88 -0.62 5.42 6.11
CA ASP A 88 -0.57 4.56 7.31
C ASP A 88 -0.99 5.32 8.57
N LYS A 89 -0.52 6.57 8.73
CA LYS A 89 -0.89 7.43 9.86
C LYS A 89 -2.39 7.70 9.88
N GLN A 90 -2.97 8.05 8.73
CA GLN A 90 -4.38 8.40 8.63
C GLN A 90 -5.28 7.18 8.78
N LEU A 91 -5.09 6.15 7.96
CA LEU A 91 -5.95 4.97 7.95
C LEU A 91 -5.73 4.10 9.19
N GLY A 92 -4.49 3.95 9.65
CA GLY A 92 -4.16 3.24 10.89
C GLY A 92 -4.72 3.94 12.13
N GLY A 93 -4.61 5.28 12.19
CA GLY A 93 -5.22 6.07 13.26
C GLY A 93 -6.75 5.96 13.29
N PHE A 94 -7.39 6.05 12.13
CA PHE A 94 -8.83 5.80 11.97
C PHE A 94 -9.22 4.39 12.43
N ALA A 95 -8.51 3.36 11.94
CA ALA A 95 -8.81 1.98 12.28
C ALA A 95 -8.67 1.71 13.79
N ALA A 96 -7.65 2.28 14.43
CA ALA A 96 -7.47 2.20 15.87
C ALA A 96 -8.66 2.84 16.63
N ALA A 97 -9.11 4.02 16.21
CA ALA A 97 -10.26 4.69 16.82
C ALA A 97 -11.57 3.90 16.68
N GLU A 98 -11.74 3.18 15.55
CA GLU A 98 -12.94 2.40 15.25
C GLU A 98 -12.88 0.93 15.73
N ASN A 99 -11.80 0.54 16.41
CA ASN A 99 -11.50 -0.85 16.78
C ASN A 99 -11.56 -1.82 15.57
N ILE A 100 -11.01 -1.37 14.44
CA ILE A 100 -10.85 -2.16 13.22
C ILE A 100 -9.46 -2.79 13.22
N VAL A 101 -9.38 -4.09 12.93
CA VAL A 101 -8.08 -4.74 12.74
C VAL A 101 -7.47 -4.26 11.43
N TYR A 102 -6.29 -3.66 11.51
CA TYR A 102 -5.61 -3.02 10.40
C TYR A 102 -4.20 -3.58 10.21
N PHE A 103 -3.79 -3.71 8.94
CA PHE A 103 -2.45 -4.13 8.54
C PHE A 103 -1.99 -3.36 7.30
N SER A 104 -0.80 -2.78 7.36
CA SER A 104 -0.17 -2.13 6.21
C SER A 104 0.89 -3.02 5.59
N LEU A 105 0.88 -3.10 4.26
CA LEU A 105 1.93 -3.77 3.49
C LEU A 105 3.20 -2.94 3.34
N GLN A 106 3.19 -1.64 3.71
CA GLN A 106 4.24 -0.68 3.41
C GLN A 106 5.63 -1.14 3.88
N SER A 107 5.77 -1.43 5.18
CA SER A 107 7.06 -1.78 5.77
C SER A 107 7.60 -3.11 5.23
N GLY A 108 6.73 -4.12 5.08
CA GLY A 108 7.10 -5.42 4.53
C GLY A 108 7.57 -5.35 3.09
N PHE A 109 6.90 -4.57 2.25
CA PHE A 109 7.29 -4.36 0.86
C PHE A 109 8.62 -3.60 0.75
N ALA A 110 8.75 -2.47 1.46
CA ALA A 110 9.97 -1.66 1.45
C ALA A 110 11.19 -2.46 1.97
N PHE A 111 10.99 -3.30 2.98
CA PHE A 111 12.02 -4.20 3.48
C PHE A 111 12.44 -5.23 2.42
N PHE A 112 11.48 -5.95 1.82
CA PHE A 112 11.75 -6.97 0.83
C PHE A 112 12.46 -6.42 -0.42
N GLN A 113 11.97 -5.29 -0.96
CA GLN A 113 12.60 -4.68 -2.13
C GLN A 113 14.03 -4.23 -1.83
N ARG A 114 14.28 -3.66 -0.65
CA ARG A 114 15.63 -3.26 -0.23
C ARG A 114 16.57 -4.46 -0.04
N GLU A 115 16.08 -5.54 0.56
CA GLU A 115 16.89 -6.73 0.83
C GLU A 115 17.22 -7.52 -0.44
N HIS A 116 16.26 -7.68 -1.34
CA HIS A 116 16.38 -8.58 -2.49
C HIS A 116 16.62 -7.86 -3.83
N GLY A 117 16.44 -6.54 -3.89
CA GLY A 117 16.54 -5.77 -5.14
C GLY A 117 15.46 -6.14 -6.17
N VAL A 118 14.37 -6.78 -5.74
CA VAL A 118 13.26 -7.21 -6.59
C VAL A 118 12.15 -6.17 -6.56
N PHE A 119 11.76 -5.68 -7.73
CA PHE A 119 10.60 -4.79 -7.87
C PHE A 119 9.30 -5.54 -7.59
N LEU A 120 8.40 -4.90 -6.84
CA LEU A 120 7.11 -5.47 -6.43
C LEU A 120 5.93 -4.87 -7.20
N HIS A 121 6.17 -3.82 -7.99
CA HIS A 121 5.17 -3.15 -8.80
C HIS A 121 5.51 -3.22 -10.29
N GLY A 122 4.50 -3.01 -11.12
CA GLY A 122 4.61 -2.86 -12.57
C GLY A 122 4.97 -4.11 -13.37
N PHE A 123 4.52 -4.13 -14.63
CA PHE A 123 4.56 -5.32 -15.49
C PHE A 123 5.41 -5.11 -16.75
N GLY A 124 5.86 -6.21 -17.35
CA GLY A 124 6.50 -6.22 -18.67
C GLY A 124 7.83 -5.47 -18.69
N GLU A 125 8.01 -4.62 -19.70
CA GLU A 125 9.25 -3.82 -19.90
C GLU A 125 9.40 -2.65 -18.92
N LEU A 126 8.41 -2.43 -18.05
CA LEU A 126 8.40 -1.38 -17.05
C LEU A 126 8.27 -1.98 -15.63
N PRO A 127 9.21 -2.81 -15.16
CA PRO A 127 9.23 -3.23 -13.76
C PRO A 127 9.40 -2.01 -12.85
N GLY A 128 8.70 -1.99 -11.72
CA GLY A 128 8.65 -0.87 -10.77
C GLY A 128 7.66 0.24 -11.14
N TYR A 129 7.47 0.52 -12.44
CA TYR A 129 6.81 1.75 -12.91
C TYR A 129 5.66 1.53 -13.91
N GLY A 130 5.58 0.33 -14.51
CA GLY A 130 4.62 -0.03 -15.54
C GLY A 130 3.22 -0.23 -15.01
N HIS A 131 2.23 0.03 -15.86
CA HIS A 131 0.81 -0.22 -15.60
C HIS A 131 0.33 0.22 -14.21
N TRP A 132 0.32 1.55 -14.01
CA TRP A 132 -0.58 2.21 -13.05
C TRP A 132 -0.33 1.85 -11.57
N GLY A 133 0.91 1.48 -11.20
CA GLY A 133 1.28 1.22 -9.81
C GLY A 133 0.63 -0.02 -9.20
N HIS A 134 0.21 -0.99 -10.04
CA HIS A 134 -0.25 -2.30 -9.56
C HIS A 134 0.92 -3.16 -9.07
N PHE A 135 0.62 -4.12 -8.20
CA PHE A 135 1.56 -5.17 -7.84
C PHE A 135 1.84 -6.07 -9.04
N ASN A 136 3.09 -6.48 -9.21
CA ASN A 136 3.47 -7.50 -10.17
C ASN A 136 3.33 -8.91 -9.55
N GLU A 137 3.77 -9.96 -10.24
CA GLU A 137 3.67 -11.34 -9.71
C GLU A 137 4.39 -11.48 -8.35
N ALA A 138 5.59 -10.93 -8.20
CA ALA A 138 6.33 -10.96 -6.94
C ALA A 138 5.64 -10.13 -5.85
N GLY A 139 5.10 -8.96 -6.20
CA GLY A 139 4.31 -8.13 -5.28
C GLY A 139 3.04 -8.81 -4.80
N HIS A 140 2.27 -9.42 -5.70
CA HIS A 140 1.08 -10.19 -5.35
C HIS A 140 1.42 -11.38 -4.44
N ARG A 141 2.51 -12.10 -4.74
CA ARG A 141 2.98 -13.21 -3.93
C ARG A 141 3.37 -12.73 -2.52
N LEU A 142 4.19 -11.69 -2.41
CA LEU A 142 4.60 -11.14 -1.12
C LEU A 142 3.41 -10.62 -0.31
N ALA A 143 2.46 -9.91 -0.95
CA ALA A 143 1.24 -9.47 -0.29
C ALA A 143 0.47 -10.64 0.32
N ALA A 144 0.27 -11.71 -0.45
CA ALA A 144 -0.42 -12.90 0.03
C ALA A 144 0.30 -13.55 1.21
N GLU A 145 1.63 -13.68 1.16
CA GLU A 145 2.43 -14.25 2.23
C GLU A 145 2.37 -13.41 3.52
N LEU A 146 2.49 -12.08 3.41
CA LEU A 146 2.41 -11.15 4.54
C LEU A 146 1.02 -11.12 5.17
N ILE A 147 -0.03 -11.03 4.35
CA ILE A 147 -1.44 -11.04 4.81
C ILE A 147 -1.77 -12.37 5.49
N ALA A 148 -1.38 -13.50 4.90
CA ALA A 148 -1.63 -14.80 5.47
C ALA A 148 -0.93 -14.97 6.83
N ARG A 149 0.33 -14.53 6.93
CA ARG A 149 1.07 -14.54 8.20
C ARG A 149 0.38 -13.69 9.26
N GLU A 150 -0.02 -12.46 8.92
CA GLU A 150 -0.69 -11.57 9.87
C GLU A 150 -2.02 -12.15 10.38
N LEU A 151 -2.81 -12.77 9.49
CA LEU A 151 -4.06 -13.43 9.86
C LEU A 151 -3.82 -14.62 10.81
N LEU A 152 -2.76 -15.41 10.59
CA LEU A 152 -2.40 -16.57 11.41
C LEU A 152 -1.84 -16.15 12.76
N ASP A 153 -0.87 -15.23 12.78
CA ASP A 153 -0.18 -14.77 14.00
C ASP A 153 -1.16 -14.11 14.98
N ARG A 154 -2.21 -13.47 14.46
CA ARG A 154 -3.30 -12.88 15.26
C ARG A 154 -4.47 -13.82 15.55
N GLY A 155 -4.43 -15.05 15.03
CA GLY A 155 -5.52 -16.03 15.20
C GLY A 155 -6.86 -15.58 14.60
N LEU A 156 -6.83 -14.76 13.53
CA LEU A 156 -8.02 -14.19 12.89
C LEU A 156 -8.71 -15.16 11.92
N VAL A 157 -8.03 -16.25 11.56
CA VAL A 157 -8.55 -17.32 10.73
C VAL A 157 -8.35 -18.66 11.43
N PRO A 158 -9.27 -19.62 11.29
CA PRO A 158 -9.16 -20.96 11.89
C PRO A 158 -8.18 -21.87 11.14
N LEU A 159 -7.23 -21.31 10.40
CA LEU A 159 -6.28 -22.06 9.60
C LEU A 159 -5.13 -22.50 10.50
N THR A 160 -5.03 -23.80 10.74
CA THR A 160 -3.77 -24.41 11.19
C THR A 160 -2.98 -24.72 9.93
N TYR A 161 -1.87 -23.99 9.72
CA TYR A 161 -0.90 -24.39 8.70
C TYR A 161 -0.30 -25.73 9.15
N LYS A 162 -0.54 -26.79 8.38
CA LYS A 162 0.17 -28.07 8.51
C LYS A 162 1.37 -28.07 7.58
#